data_AF-A0A8T5ZN94-F1
#
_entry.id   AF-A0A8T5ZN94-F1
#
_cell.length_a   1.000
_cell.length_b   1.000
_cell.length_c   1.000
_cell.angle_alpha   90.00
_cell.angle_beta   90.00
_cell.angle_gamma   90.00
#
_symmetry.space_group_name_H-M   'P 1'
#
loop_
_entity.id
_entity.type
_entity.pdbx_description
1 polymer ?
#
loop_
_entity_poly.entity_id
_entity_poly.type
_entity_poly.pdbx_seq_one_letter_code
_entity_poly.pdbx_strand_id
1 'polypeptide(L)'
;MITMMKYYKDENNVVYAYDAYGTQDAFIKEGLVPITRSEAMAIINPPPTHEQLIQAAENERQRLLSAADAIMLDWRTELMLGEISDANRAKLSAWLLYKNQVKAVDVTT
;
A
#
# COMPACT_ATOMS: atom_id res chain seq x y z
N MET A 1 -25.48 14.40 -2.14
CA MET A 1 -24.88 15.66 -2.64
C MET A 1 -23.38 15.52 -2.50
N ILE A 2 -22.63 15.74 -3.58
CA ILE A 2 -21.16 15.90 -3.49
C ILE A 2 -20.95 17.36 -3.09
N THR A 3 -20.30 17.63 -1.97
CA THR A 3 -20.02 18.99 -1.55
C THR A 3 -18.87 19.53 -2.39
N MET A 4 -19.13 20.60 -3.15
CA MET A 4 -18.13 21.29 -3.96
C MET A 4 -17.32 22.20 -3.02
N MET A 5 -15.99 22.07 -3.03
CA MET A 5 -15.10 22.80 -2.12
C MET A 5 -14.12 23.69 -2.90
N LYS A 6 -13.83 24.87 -2.39
CA LYS A 6 -12.67 25.68 -2.76
C LYS A 6 -11.50 25.28 -1.85
N TYR A 7 -10.32 25.07 -2.41
CA TYR A 7 -9.13 24.70 -1.65
C TYR A 7 -8.11 25.82 -1.67
N TYR A 8 -7.41 25.99 -0.54
CA TYR A 8 -6.36 26.97 -0.37
C TYR A 8 -5.21 26.37 0.42
N LYS A 9 -4.03 26.99 0.35
CA LYS A 9 -2.90 26.71 1.24
C LYS A 9 -2.30 27.98 1.83
N ASP A 10 -1.67 27.85 2.98
CA ASP A 10 -0.78 28.89 3.53
C ASP A 10 0.70 28.67 3.14
N GLU A 11 1.58 29.52 3.66
CA GLU A 11 3.03 29.49 3.43
C GLU A 11 3.70 28.19 3.90
N ASN A 12 3.08 27.47 4.85
CA ASN A 12 3.58 26.20 5.39
C ASN A 12 2.95 25.00 4.69
N ASN A 13 2.25 25.20 3.56
CA ASN A 13 1.45 24.21 2.84
C ASN A 13 0.33 23.57 3.71
N VAL A 14 -0.17 24.23 4.75
CA VAL A 14 -1.39 23.75 5.42
C VAL A 14 -2.58 23.98 4.50
N VAL A 15 -3.36 22.94 4.24
CA VAL A 15 -4.51 22.99 3.34
C VAL A 15 -5.78 23.38 4.08
N TYR A 16 -6.52 24.34 3.52
CA TYR A 16 -7.82 24.77 3.97
C TYR A 16 -8.87 24.47 2.90
N ALA A 17 -10.06 24.03 3.32
CA ALA A 17 -11.19 23.77 2.43
C ALA A 17 -12.39 24.59 2.89
N TYR A 18 -13.01 25.29 1.95
CA TYR A 18 -14.20 26.11 2.20
C TYR A 18 -15.30 25.73 1.22
N ASP A 19 -16.55 25.95 1.64
CA ASP A 19 -17.72 25.77 0.79
C ASP A 19 -17.63 26.57 -0.51
N ALA A 20 -17.91 25.93 -1.65
CA ALA A 20 -17.79 26.58 -2.96
C ALA A 20 -18.90 27.60 -3.27
N TYR A 21 -20.03 27.57 -2.54
CA TYR A 21 -21.15 28.49 -2.75
C TYR A 21 -20.95 29.84 -2.02
N GLY A 22 -19.78 30.06 -1.43
CA GLY A 22 -19.41 31.33 -0.82
C GLY A 22 -19.99 31.56 0.58
N THR A 23 -20.70 30.58 1.14
CA THR A 23 -21.27 30.66 2.49
C THR A 23 -20.21 30.84 3.57
N GLN A 24 -18.96 30.48 3.28
CA GLN A 24 -17.82 30.56 4.18
C GLN A 24 -16.77 31.58 3.74
N ASP A 25 -17.01 32.38 2.69
CA ASP A 25 -16.00 33.29 2.14
C ASP A 25 -15.53 34.34 3.18
N ALA A 26 -16.40 34.72 4.12
CA ALA A 26 -16.06 35.61 5.24
C ALA A 26 -15.04 35.03 6.25
N PHE A 27 -14.81 33.71 6.22
CA PHE A 27 -13.86 33.01 7.09
C PHE A 27 -12.55 32.65 6.37
N ILE A 28 -12.39 33.03 5.09
CA ILE A 28 -11.15 32.83 4.35
C ILE A 28 -10.12 33.82 4.89
N LYS A 29 -9.03 33.30 5.44
CA LYS A 29 -7.93 34.12 5.98
C LYS A 29 -7.22 34.86 4.84
N GLU A 30 -6.78 36.08 5.10
CA GLU A 30 -5.90 36.79 4.18
C GLU A 30 -4.57 36.06 4.01
N GLY A 31 -3.96 36.17 2.82
CA GLY A 31 -2.67 35.53 2.51
C GLY A 31 -2.74 34.07 2.08
N LEU A 32 -3.94 33.47 2.03
CA LEU A 32 -4.13 32.12 1.50
C LEU A 32 -4.03 32.10 -0.04
N VAL A 33 -3.34 31.08 -0.57
CA VAL A 33 -3.17 30.87 -2.01
C VAL A 33 -4.20 29.83 -2.49
N PRO A 34 -5.05 30.13 -3.48
CA PRO A 34 -5.99 29.14 -4.03
C PRO A 34 -5.24 28.00 -4.72
N ILE A 35 -5.71 26.77 -4.50
CA ILE A 35 -5.17 25.56 -5.12
C ILE A 35 -6.28 24.67 -5.65
N THR A 36 -5.94 23.78 -6.56
CA THR A 36 -6.87 22.76 -7.06
C THR A 36 -7.11 21.69 -5.99
N ARG A 37 -8.23 20.96 -6.12
CA ARG A 37 -8.46 19.75 -5.33
C ARG A 37 -7.31 18.75 -5.44
N SER A 38 -6.73 18.61 -6.64
CA SER A 38 -5.62 17.68 -6.89
C SER A 38 -4.36 18.09 -6.12
N GLU A 39 -4.00 19.37 -6.14
CA GLU A 39 -2.87 19.88 -5.37
C GLU A 39 -3.11 19.77 -3.87
N ALA A 40 -4.32 20.09 -3.41
CA ALA A 40 -4.72 19.90 -2.01
C ALA A 40 -4.54 18.44 -1.59
N MET A 41 -4.99 17.48 -2.41
CA MET A 41 -4.84 16.05 -2.13
C MET A 41 -3.36 15.62 -2.13
N ALA A 42 -2.55 16.11 -3.06
CA ALA A 42 -1.13 15.79 -3.13
C ALA A 42 -0.33 16.36 -1.93
N ILE A 43 -0.79 17.47 -1.33
CA ILE A 43 -0.17 18.02 -0.13
C ILE A 43 -0.55 17.21 1.11
N ILE A 44 -1.84 16.86 1.29
CA ILE A 44 -2.29 16.12 2.48
C ILE A 44 -1.97 14.62 2.42
N ASN A 45 -1.82 14.07 1.21
CA ASN A 45 -1.52 12.67 0.95
C ASN A 45 -0.55 12.61 -0.23
N PRO A 46 0.74 12.92 0.00
CA PRO A 46 1.73 12.88 -1.05
C PRO A 46 1.77 11.47 -1.65
N PRO A 47 1.90 11.37 -2.99
CA PRO A 47 2.11 10.06 -3.60
C PRO A 47 3.37 9.44 -3.01
N PRO A 48 3.40 8.10 -2.83
CA PRO A 48 4.58 7.43 -2.32
C PRO A 48 5.77 7.72 -3.23
N THR A 49 6.94 7.88 -2.63
CA THR A 49 8.19 7.97 -3.39
C THR A 49 8.49 6.64 -4.06
N HIS A 50 9.33 6.65 -5.10
CA HIS A 50 9.80 5.42 -5.73
C HIS A 50 10.46 4.45 -4.73
N GLU A 51 11.24 4.97 -3.79
CA GLU A 51 11.83 4.18 -2.70
C GLU A 51 10.77 3.56 -1.77
N GLN A 52 9.73 4.31 -1.44
CA GLN A 52 8.60 3.79 -0.65
C GLN A 52 7.84 2.68 -1.40
N LEU A 53 7.71 2.80 -2.73
CA LEU A 53 7.11 1.77 -3.57
C LEU A 53 7.96 0.49 -3.61
N ILE A 54 9.28 0.62 -3.79
CA ILE A 54 10.24 -0.50 -3.72
C ILE A 54 10.14 -1.19 -2.36
N GLN A 55 10.17 -0.43 -1.26
CA GLN A 55 10.08 -0.99 0.08
C GLN A 55 8.74 -1.68 0.33
N ALA A 56 7.64 -1.14 -0.17
CA ALA A 56 6.32 -1.78 -0.09
C ALA A 56 6.29 -3.11 -0.86
N ALA A 57 6.88 -3.15 -2.05
CA ALA A 57 6.98 -4.37 -2.85
C ALA A 57 7.85 -5.44 -2.17
N GLU A 58 9.00 -5.05 -1.59
CA GLU A 58 9.85 -5.96 -0.81
C GLU A 58 9.12 -6.48 0.43
N ASN A 59 8.43 -5.62 1.17
CA ASN A 59 7.65 -6.01 2.35
C ASN A 59 6.58 -7.03 1.99
N GLU A 60 5.86 -6.82 0.88
CA GLU A 60 4.85 -7.76 0.41
C GLU A 60 5.47 -9.10 -0.01
N ARG A 61 6.62 -9.07 -0.71
CA ARG A 61 7.37 -10.29 -1.04
C ARG A 61 7.71 -11.09 0.22
N GLN A 62 8.25 -10.43 1.26
CA GLN A 62 8.59 -11.09 2.52
C GLN A 62 7.35 -11.63 3.26
N ARG A 63 6.24 -10.89 3.23
CA ARG A 63 4.96 -11.33 3.81
C ARG A 63 4.46 -12.61 3.15
N LEU A 64 4.48 -12.67 1.81
CA LEU A 64 4.08 -13.85 1.05
C LEU A 64 4.98 -15.06 1.30
N LEU A 65 6.30 -14.85 1.35
CA LEU A 65 7.26 -15.92 1.64
C LEU A 65 7.07 -16.49 3.05
N SER A 66 6.85 -15.61 4.05
CA SER A 66 6.60 -16.01 5.43
C SER A 66 5.28 -16.77 5.57
N ALA A 67 4.22 -16.30 4.91
CA ALA A 67 2.93 -16.98 4.89
C ALA A 67 3.04 -18.38 4.27
N ALA A 68 3.76 -18.51 3.14
CA ALA A 68 3.99 -19.80 2.51
C ALA A 68 4.78 -20.76 3.41
N ASP A 69 5.77 -20.26 4.17
CA ASP A 69 6.50 -21.09 5.14
C ASP A 69 5.63 -21.57 6.29
N ALA A 70 4.75 -20.73 6.81
CA ALA A 70 3.80 -21.12 7.84
C ALA A 70 2.81 -22.19 7.34
N ILE A 71 2.27 -22.02 6.12
CA ILE A 71 1.32 -22.98 5.51
C ILE A 71 1.96 -24.35 5.30
N MET A 72 3.24 -24.39 4.91
CA MET A 72 3.95 -25.65 4.64
C MET A 72 4.52 -26.35 5.87
N LEU A 73 4.44 -25.73 7.06
CA LEU A 73 5.17 -26.18 8.24
C LEU A 73 4.88 -27.65 8.59
N ASP A 74 3.59 -28.01 8.67
CA ASP A 74 3.19 -29.37 9.04
C ASP A 74 3.62 -30.39 7.99
N TRP A 75 3.46 -30.10 6.70
CA TRP A 75 3.88 -31.03 5.63
C TRP A 75 5.39 -31.24 5.60
N ARG A 76 6.19 -30.22 5.94
CA ARG A 76 7.65 -30.38 6.08
C ARG A 76 7.99 -31.30 7.26
N THR A 77 7.28 -31.16 8.37
CA THR A 77 7.41 -32.06 9.53
C THR A 77 7.03 -33.49 9.17
N GLU A 78 5.87 -33.69 8.54
CA GLU A 78 5.44 -35.01 8.03
C GLU A 78 6.48 -35.63 7.07
N LEU A 79 7.06 -34.82 6.18
CA LEU A 79 8.12 -35.27 5.27
C LEU A 79 9.37 -35.72 6.03
N MET A 80 9.77 -34.97 7.05
CA MET A 80 10.94 -35.31 7.90
C MET A 80 10.73 -36.59 8.70
N LEU A 81 9.49 -36.86 9.13
CA LEU A 81 9.13 -38.08 9.84
C LEU A 81 8.92 -39.28 8.91
N GLY A 82 8.84 -39.06 7.59
CA GLY A 82 8.55 -40.09 6.60
C GLY A 82 7.06 -40.48 6.53
N GLU A 83 6.17 -39.65 7.08
CA GLU A 83 4.73 -39.92 7.23
C GLU A 83 3.85 -39.14 6.23
N ILE A 84 4.46 -38.29 5.39
CA ILE A 84 3.73 -37.43 4.47
C ILE A 84 2.90 -38.23 3.45
N SER A 85 1.61 -37.89 3.35
CA SER A 85 0.71 -38.43 2.33
C SER A 85 1.04 -37.91 0.93
N ASP A 86 0.65 -38.64 -0.12
CA ASP A 86 0.83 -38.18 -1.51
C ASP A 86 0.12 -36.85 -1.78
N ALA A 87 -1.04 -36.63 -1.17
CA ALA A 87 -1.78 -35.38 -1.28
C ALA A 87 -1.02 -34.20 -0.64
N ASN A 88 -0.45 -34.38 0.56
CA ASN A 88 0.35 -33.34 1.22
C ASN A 88 1.68 -33.11 0.50
N ARG A 89 2.29 -34.16 -0.06
CA ARG A 89 3.47 -34.06 -0.91
C ARG A 89 3.21 -33.18 -2.14
N ALA A 90 2.09 -33.40 -2.83
CA ALA A 90 1.71 -32.58 -3.97
C ALA A 90 1.50 -31.10 -3.59
N LYS A 91 0.83 -30.83 -2.45
CA LYS A 91 0.68 -29.46 -1.93
C LYS A 91 2.03 -28.82 -1.59
N LEU A 92 2.91 -29.55 -0.91
CA LEU A 92 4.25 -29.08 -0.56
C LEU A 92 5.06 -28.71 -1.82
N SER A 93 5.04 -29.55 -2.85
CA SER A 93 5.69 -29.25 -4.13
C SER A 93 5.11 -27.99 -4.80
N ALA A 94 3.80 -27.82 -4.81
CA ALA A 94 3.15 -26.64 -5.39
C ALA A 94 3.53 -25.35 -4.64
N TRP A 95 3.56 -25.38 -3.31
CA TRP A 95 3.95 -24.22 -2.51
C TRP A 95 5.44 -23.87 -2.61
N LEU A 96 6.32 -24.87 -2.79
CA LEU A 96 7.73 -24.63 -3.10
C LEU A 96 7.90 -23.94 -4.45
N LEU A 97 7.14 -24.36 -5.47
CA LEU A 97 7.12 -23.69 -6.77
C LEU A 97 6.64 -22.25 -6.65
N TYR A 98 5.54 -22.01 -5.95
CA TYR A 98 5.04 -20.66 -5.67
C TYR A 98 6.09 -19.78 -4.97
N LYS A 99 6.76 -20.27 -3.93
CA LYS A 99 7.84 -19.52 -3.27
C LYS A 99 8.97 -19.16 -4.23
N ASN A 100 9.35 -20.05 -5.14
CA ASN A 100 10.38 -19.77 -6.13
C ASN A 100 9.93 -18.67 -7.11
N GLN A 101 8.67 -18.69 -7.53
CA GLN A 101 8.10 -17.63 -8.37
C GLN A 101 8.10 -16.29 -7.64
N VAL A 102 7.67 -16.25 -6.37
CA VAL A 102 7.67 -15.01 -5.55
C VAL A 102 9.09 -14.46 -5.38
N LYS A 103 10.10 -15.32 -5.16
CA LYS A 103 11.51 -14.90 -5.07
C LYS A 103 12.07 -14.34 -6.38
N ALA A 104 11.53 -14.79 -7.51
CA ALA A 104 11.97 -14.36 -8.83
C ALA A 104 11.34 -13.04 -9.29
N VAL A 105 10.33 -12.54 -8.58
CA VAL A 105 9.74 -11.22 -8.86
C VAL A 105 10.77 -10.14 -8.51
N ASP A 106 11.10 -9.32 -9.51
CA ASP A 106 11.88 -8.10 -9.30
C ASP A 106 11.03 -7.07 -8.57
N VAL A 107 11.57 -6.54 -7.48
CA VAL A 107 10.92 -5.52 -6.62
C VAL A 107 11.77 -4.25 -6.51
N THR A 108 12.78 -4.11 -7.36
CA THR A 108 13.76 -3.02 -7.31
C THR A 108 13.45 -1.87 -8.28
N THR A 109 12.38 -1.99 -9.07
CA THR A 109 11.99 -1.04 -10.12
C THR A 109 10.49 -0.72 -10.04
#